data_AF-A0A5C1I6X8-F1
#
_entry.id   AF-A0A5C1I6X8-F1
#
_cell.length_a   1.000
_cell.length_b   1.000
_cell.length_c   1.000
_cell.angle_alpha   90.00
_cell.angle_beta   90.00
_cell.angle_gamma   90.00
#
_symmetry.space_group_name_H-M   'P 1'
#
loop_
_entity.id
_entity.type
_entity.pdbx_description
1 polymer ?
#
loop_
_entity_poly.entity_id
_entity_poly.type
_entity_poly.pdbx_seq_one_letter_code
_entity_poly.pdbx_strand_id
1 'polypeptide(L)'
;MNAYQNPYMSFDGITSEEYTFLQQATASLTEDQARTFMSFYASKRRNPQDIMFATLAGFLGVSGVQRFMTDQIGMGILYFFTAGFCFIGTIVDLINYKTIANDYNRQMAYESFNIAKMSN
;
A
#
# COMPACT_ATOMS: atom_id res chain seq x y z
N MET A 1 -7.49 -3.94 32.95
CA MET A 1 -6.49 -4.29 31.93
C MET A 1 -7.25 -4.84 30.72
N ASN A 2 -7.78 -3.98 29.86
CA ASN A 2 -8.37 -4.44 28.61
C ASN A 2 -7.24 -4.55 27.61
N ALA A 3 -6.93 -5.79 27.23
CA ALA A 3 -6.08 -6.07 26.10
C ALA A 3 -6.70 -5.36 24.89
N TYR A 4 -6.09 -4.27 24.46
CA TYR A 4 -6.18 -3.83 23.07
C TYR A 4 -5.65 -5.00 22.26
N GLN A 5 -6.55 -5.89 21.89
CA GLN A 5 -6.34 -6.97 20.94
C GLN A 5 -5.69 -6.30 19.74
N ASN A 6 -4.39 -6.55 19.59
CA ASN A 6 -3.46 -5.71 18.86
C ASN A 6 -4.08 -5.37 17.48
N PRO A 7 -4.56 -4.12 17.24
CA PRO A 7 -5.44 -3.81 16.11
C PRO A 7 -4.76 -4.01 14.75
N TYR A 8 -3.44 -4.21 14.77
CA TYR A 8 -2.62 -4.53 13.62
C TYR A 8 -2.64 -6.01 13.22
N MET A 9 -3.04 -6.93 14.12
CA MET A 9 -3.07 -8.37 13.84
C MET A 9 -4.20 -8.79 12.90
N SER A 10 -5.19 -7.91 12.66
CA SER A 10 -6.22 -8.15 11.64
C SER A 10 -5.77 -7.80 10.23
N PHE A 11 -4.59 -7.17 10.07
CA PHE A 11 -4.08 -6.81 8.75
C PHE A 11 -3.27 -7.96 8.14
N ASP A 12 -3.91 -8.67 7.22
CA ASP A 12 -3.24 -9.69 6.43
C ASP A 12 -2.07 -9.10 5.62
N GLY A 13 -0.94 -9.81 5.64
CA GLY A 13 0.26 -9.42 4.89
C GLY A 13 0.97 -8.16 5.40
N ILE A 14 0.77 -7.78 6.67
CA ILE A 14 1.51 -6.66 7.29
C ILE A 14 3.01 -6.95 7.34
N THR A 15 3.82 -5.99 6.90
CA THR A 15 5.28 -6.08 6.99
C THR A 15 5.76 -5.61 8.35
N SER A 16 6.94 -6.07 8.79
CA SER A 16 7.54 -5.59 10.05
C SER A 16 7.79 -4.08 10.05
N GLU A 17 8.09 -3.52 8.87
CA GLU A 17 8.27 -2.08 8.67
C GLU A 17 6.94 -1.33 8.86
N GLU A 18 5.88 -1.80 8.20
CA GLU A 18 4.53 -1.24 8.32
C GLU A 18 4.06 -1.30 9.78
N TYR A 19 4.25 -2.43 10.47
CA TYR A 19 3.91 -2.57 11.88
C TYR A 19 4.64 -1.55 12.77
N THR A 20 5.95 -1.39 12.57
CA THR A 20 6.77 -0.45 13.34
C THR A 20 6.31 0.98 13.11
N PHE A 21 6.00 1.34 11.87
CA PHE A 21 5.47 2.66 11.54
C PHE A 21 4.14 2.94 12.24
N LEU A 22 3.18 2.00 12.15
CA LEU A 22 1.86 2.16 12.76
C LEU A 22 1.95 2.28 14.29
N GLN A 23 2.85 1.52 14.92
CA GLN A 23 3.09 1.59 16.36
C GLN A 23 3.67 2.97 16.76
N GLN A 24 4.64 3.48 16.00
CA GLN A 24 5.22 4.80 16.27
C GLN A 24 4.22 5.93 16.04
N ALA A 25 3.44 5.86 14.96
CA ALA A 25 2.41 6.84 14.63
C ALA A 25 1.36 6.91 15.74
N THR A 26 0.80 5.77 16.15
CA THR A 26 -0.24 5.73 17.20
C THR A 26 0.28 6.11 18.58
N ALA A 27 1.55 5.84 18.91
CA ALA A 27 2.14 6.25 20.17
C ALA A 27 2.19 7.78 20.37
N SER A 28 2.13 8.55 19.27
CA SER A 28 2.14 10.02 19.30
C SER A 28 0.74 10.66 19.27
N LEU A 29 -0.33 9.87 19.21
CA LEU A 29 -1.72 10.31 19.09
C LEU A 29 -2.51 10.08 20.39
N THR A 30 -3.57 10.86 20.60
CA THR A 30 -4.57 10.55 21.64
C THR A 30 -5.40 9.31 21.28
N GLU A 31 -6.16 8.76 22.22
CA GLU A 31 -6.98 7.56 21.96
C GLU A 31 -8.01 7.77 20.83
N ASP A 32 -8.63 8.95 20.78
CA ASP A 32 -9.60 9.30 19.73
C ASP A 32 -8.92 9.53 18.37
N GLN A 33 -7.76 10.18 18.37
CA GLN A 33 -6.95 10.35 17.17
C GLN A 33 -6.43 9.01 16.65
N ALA A 34 -6.00 8.10 17.53
CA ALA A 34 -5.55 6.77 17.17
C ALA A 34 -6.70 5.93 16.57
N ARG A 35 -7.91 5.99 17.13
CA ARG A 35 -9.11 5.36 16.53
C ARG A 35 -9.39 5.88 15.12
N THR A 36 -9.34 7.20 14.97
CA THR A 36 -9.57 7.88 13.68
C THR A 36 -8.52 7.47 12.65
N PHE A 37 -7.24 7.53 13.03
CA PHE A 37 -6.11 7.07 12.24
C PHE A 37 -6.30 5.65 11.73
N MET A 38 -6.60 4.72 12.64
CA MET A 38 -6.76 3.31 12.30
C MET A 38 -7.93 3.07 11.35
N SER A 39 -9.05 3.77 11.54
CA SER A 39 -10.22 3.66 10.65
C SER A 39 -9.89 4.12 9.22
N PHE A 40 -9.24 5.28 9.07
CA PHE A 40 -8.86 5.79 7.76
C PHE A 40 -7.80 4.93 7.10
N TYR A 41 -6.78 4.52 7.85
CA TYR A 41 -5.72 3.67 7.34
C TYR A 41 -6.25 2.32 6.85
N ALA A 42 -7.06 1.63 7.66
CA ALA A 42 -7.65 0.35 7.31
C ALA A 42 -8.48 0.42 6.02
N SER A 43 -9.18 1.54 5.78
CA SER A 43 -10.01 1.74 4.59
C SER A 43 -9.20 1.91 3.29
N LYS A 44 -7.97 2.41 3.39
CA LYS A 44 -7.10 2.72 2.24
C LYS A 44 -6.03 1.67 1.99
N ARG A 45 -5.64 0.91 3.03
CA ARG A 45 -4.60 -0.13 2.97
C ARG A 45 -4.89 -1.15 1.88
N ARG A 46 -3.86 -1.55 1.14
CA ARG A 46 -3.92 -2.62 0.13
C ARG A 46 -3.13 -3.84 0.59
N ASN A 47 -3.72 -5.03 0.41
CA ASN A 47 -3.00 -6.27 0.65
C ASN A 47 -2.01 -6.52 -0.50
N PRO A 48 -0.72 -6.83 -0.22
CA PRO A 48 0.24 -7.21 -1.26
C PRO A 48 -0.26 -8.32 -2.19
N GLN A 49 -1.05 -9.27 -1.68
CA GLN A 49 -1.60 -10.36 -2.49
C GLN A 49 -2.62 -9.86 -3.52
N ASP A 50 -3.44 -8.86 -3.18
CA ASP A 50 -4.37 -8.25 -4.14
C ASP A 50 -3.61 -7.57 -5.28
N ILE A 51 -2.48 -6.93 -4.95
CA ILE A 51 -1.60 -6.33 -5.96
C ILE A 51 -1.04 -7.42 -6.86
N MET A 52 -0.55 -8.53 -6.30
CA MET A 52 -0.08 -9.68 -7.09
C MET A 52 -1.16 -10.22 -8.02
N PHE A 53 -2.40 -10.40 -7.55
CA PHE A 53 -3.51 -10.90 -8.38
C PHE A 53 -3.88 -9.94 -9.51
N ALA A 54 -3.94 -8.64 -9.24
CA ALA A 54 -4.17 -7.66 -10.28
C ALA A 54 -3.01 -7.60 -11.30
N THR A 55 -1.77 -7.86 -10.87
CA THR A 55 -0.60 -7.91 -11.76
C THR A 55 -0.68 -9.14 -12.66
N LEU A 56 -1.07 -10.28 -12.10
CA LEU A 56 -1.36 -11.51 -12.86
C LEU A 56 -2.54 -11.33 -13.83
N ALA A 57 -3.57 -10.58 -13.47
CA ALA A 57 -4.66 -10.25 -14.40
C ALA A 57 -4.17 -9.37 -15.57
N GLY A 58 -3.15 -8.53 -15.34
CA GLY A 58 -2.48 -7.75 -16.37
C GLY A 58 -1.83 -8.59 -17.48
N PHE A 59 -1.44 -9.85 -17.20
CA PHE A 59 -0.94 -10.81 -18.21
C PHE A 59 -2.01 -11.25 -19.23
N LEU A 60 -3.30 -11.14 -18.90
CA LEU A 60 -4.42 -11.61 -19.74
C LEU A 60 -4.93 -10.56 -20.75
N GLY A 61 -4.24 -9.42 -20.91
CA GLY A 61 -4.52 -8.44 -21.95
C GLY A 61 -4.92 -7.03 -21.47
N VAL A 62 -4.93 -6.78 -20.16
CA VAL A 62 -5.19 -5.46 -19.55
C VAL A 62 -3.95 -4.98 -18.79
N SER A 63 -2.81 -4.98 -19.47
CA SER A 63 -1.54 -4.49 -18.90
C SER A 63 -1.59 -2.97 -18.71
N GLY A 64 -1.31 -2.50 -17.50
CA GLY A 64 -1.05 -1.06 -17.24
C GLY A 64 -2.02 -0.34 -16.30
N VAL A 65 -3.19 -0.90 -15.97
CA VAL A 65 -4.17 -0.24 -15.06
C VAL A 65 -3.59 -0.08 -13.64
N GLN A 66 -2.75 -1.01 -13.22
CA GLN A 66 -2.14 -0.99 -11.89
C GLN A 66 -1.00 0.02 -11.74
N ARG A 67 -0.40 0.42 -12.86
CA ARG A 67 0.67 1.42 -12.93
C ARG A 67 0.14 2.84 -12.75
N PHE A 68 -1.15 3.03 -13.01
CA PHE A 68 -1.88 4.26 -12.71
C PHE A 68 -2.14 4.45 -11.21
N MET A 69 -2.07 3.38 -10.41
CA MET A 69 -2.27 3.46 -8.95
C MET A 69 -0.97 3.77 -8.18
N THR A 70 0.20 3.76 -8.82
CA THR A 70 1.51 3.74 -8.15
C THR A 70 2.51 4.82 -8.61
N ASP A 71 2.07 5.83 -9.37
CA ASP A 71 2.80 7.08 -9.72
C ASP A 71 4.21 6.95 -10.36
N GLN A 72 4.67 5.75 -10.74
CA GLN A 72 5.98 5.53 -11.40
C GLN A 72 5.88 5.52 -12.94
N ILE A 73 5.26 6.54 -13.52
CA ILE A 73 4.95 6.63 -14.96
C ILE A 73 6.21 6.87 -15.82
N GLY A 74 7.23 7.56 -15.30
CA GLY A 74 8.40 8.04 -16.07
C GLY A 74 9.29 6.95 -16.69
N MET A 75 9.51 5.82 -16.00
CA MET A 75 10.34 4.71 -16.52
C MET A 75 9.59 3.83 -17.54
N GLY A 76 8.26 3.90 -17.58
CA GLY A 76 7.44 3.15 -18.54
C GLY A 76 7.44 3.77 -19.94
N ILE A 77 7.54 5.11 -20.02
CA ILE A 77 7.45 5.86 -21.29
C ILE A 77 8.72 5.68 -22.14
N LEU A 78 9.91 5.66 -21.53
CA LEU A 78 11.18 5.42 -22.24
C LEU A 78 11.24 4.03 -22.92
N TYR A 79 10.47 3.07 -22.39
CA TYR A 79 10.43 1.67 -22.81
C TYR A 79 9.20 1.30 -23.65
N PHE A 80 8.18 2.16 -23.72
CA PHE A 80 6.95 1.95 -24.48
C PHE A 80 7.18 1.87 -26.00
N PHE A 81 8.27 2.45 -26.50
CA PHE A 81 8.58 2.49 -27.93
C PHE A 81 9.10 1.16 -28.54
N THR A 82 9.23 0.07 -27.78
CA THR A 82 9.79 -1.21 -28.29
C THR A 82 8.82 -2.40 -28.37
N ALA A 83 7.51 -2.22 -28.17
CA ALA A 83 6.43 -3.21 -28.37
C ALA A 83 6.52 -4.57 -27.62
N GLY A 84 7.63 -4.90 -26.95
CA GLY A 84 7.82 -6.11 -26.12
C GLY A 84 7.47 -5.94 -24.63
N PHE A 85 6.90 -4.80 -24.23
CA PHE A 85 6.94 -4.31 -22.85
C PHE A 85 5.75 -4.73 -21.96
N CYS A 86 4.64 -5.24 -22.51
CA CYS A 86 3.53 -5.74 -21.68
C CYS A 86 3.98 -6.90 -20.78
N PHE A 87 4.72 -7.86 -21.32
CA PHE A 87 5.19 -9.02 -20.56
C PHE A 87 6.36 -8.65 -19.62
N ILE A 88 7.35 -7.90 -20.11
CA ILE A 88 8.52 -7.53 -19.29
C ILE A 88 8.11 -6.62 -18.11
N GLY A 89 7.24 -5.64 -18.34
CA GLY A 89 6.72 -4.77 -17.29
C GLY A 89 5.96 -5.56 -16.22
N THR A 90 5.08 -6.48 -16.64
CA THR A 90 4.32 -7.30 -15.68
C THR A 90 5.20 -8.31 -14.94
N ILE A 91 6.29 -8.82 -15.53
CA ILE A 91 7.29 -9.65 -14.82
C ILE A 91 8.01 -8.82 -13.74
N VAL A 92 8.46 -7.62 -14.08
CA VAL A 92 9.12 -6.72 -13.12
C VAL A 92 8.16 -6.34 -11.97
N ASP A 93 6.90 -6.05 -12.28
CA ASP A 93 5.87 -5.77 -11.29
C ASP A 93 5.58 -6.99 -10.40
N LEU A 94 5.58 -8.21 -10.97
CA LEU A 94 5.40 -9.45 -10.21
C LEU A 94 6.59 -9.77 -9.30
N ILE A 95 7.79 -9.30 -9.61
CA ILE A 95 8.94 -9.39 -8.70
C ILE A 95 8.82 -8.34 -7.59
N ASN A 96 8.31 -7.15 -7.91
CA ASN A 96 8.30 -5.98 -7.02
C ASN A 96 6.97 -5.73 -6.29
N TYR A 97 5.94 -6.56 -6.46
CA TYR A 97 4.58 -6.32 -5.93
C TYR A 97 4.55 -6.03 -4.43
N LYS A 98 5.44 -6.67 -3.65
CA LYS A 98 5.55 -6.44 -2.20
C LYS A 98 6.05 -5.03 -1.89
N THR A 99 7.07 -4.58 -2.62
CA THR A 99 7.64 -3.23 -2.49
C THR A 99 6.58 -2.19 -2.88
N ILE A 100 5.88 -2.43 -3.99
CA ILE A 100 4.79 -1.57 -4.45
C ILE A 100 3.68 -1.44 -3.39
N ALA A 101 3.26 -2.57 -2.80
CA ALA A 101 2.26 -2.59 -1.74
C ALA A 101 2.73 -1.81 -0.50
N ASN A 102 3.97 -2.03 -0.09
CA ASN A 102 4.56 -1.41 1.09
C ASN A 102 4.68 0.12 0.91
N ASP A 103 5.18 0.57 -0.25
CA ASP A 103 5.29 2.00 -0.57
C ASP A 103 3.92 2.69 -0.57
N TYR A 104 2.92 2.06 -1.21
CA TYR A 104 1.54 2.57 -1.20
C TYR A 104 0.97 2.64 0.22
N ASN A 105 1.08 1.54 0.98
CA ASN A 105 0.58 1.49 2.37
C ASN A 105 1.27 2.52 3.25
N ARG A 106 2.58 2.73 3.08
CA ARG A 106 3.35 3.74 3.80
C ARG A 106 2.83 5.14 3.51
N GLN A 107 2.58 5.47 2.24
CA GLN A 107 2.00 6.76 1.85
C GLN A 107 0.60 6.97 2.46
N MET A 108 -0.26 5.95 2.41
CA MET A 108 -1.60 6.01 3.01
C MET A 108 -1.57 6.12 4.53
N ALA A 109 -0.57 5.53 5.18
CA ALA A 109 -0.36 5.65 6.62
C ALA A 109 0.04 7.09 6.98
N TYR A 110 0.95 7.73 6.24
CA TYR A 110 1.27 9.15 6.44
C TYR A 110 0.06 10.06 6.24
N GLU A 111 -0.72 9.83 5.18
CA GLU A 111 -1.91 10.62 4.90
C GLU A 111 -2.95 10.48 6.03
N SER A 112 -3.21 9.25 6.46
CA SER A 112 -4.16 8.94 7.54
C SER A 112 -3.69 9.54 8.87
N PHE A 113 -2.38 9.56 9.14
CA PHE A 113 -1.80 10.17 10.34
C PHE A 113 -2.05 11.67 10.37
N ASN A 114 -1.82 12.35 9.25
CA ASN A 114 -2.06 13.79 9.16
C ASN A 114 -3.55 14.12 9.33
N ILE A 115 -4.46 13.34 8.73
CA ILE A 115 -5.91 13.51 8.89
C ILE A 115 -6.31 13.35 10.36
N ALA A 116 -5.83 12.30 11.03
CA ALA A 116 -6.13 12.05 12.43
C ALA A 116 -5.63 13.17 13.35
N LYS A 117 -4.44 13.72 13.06
CA LYS A 117 -3.88 14.84 13.83
C LYS A 117 -4.64 16.16 13.63
N MET A 118 -5.29 16.34 12.48
CA MET A 118 -6.13 17.50 12.18
C MET A 118 -7.54 17.37 12.76
N SER A 119 -7.99 16.15 13.06
CA SER A 119 -9.22 15.90 13.80
C SER A 119 -8.98 16.22 15.27
N ASN A 120 -9.43 17.39 15.72
CA ASN A 120 -9.38 17.83 17.13
C ASN A 120 -10.27 16.95 18.02
#